data_AF-A0A392UT78-F1
#
_entry.id   AF-A0A392UT78-F1
#
_cell.length_a   1.000
_cell.length_b   1.000
_cell.length_c   1.000
_cell.angle_alpha   90.00
_cell.angle_beta   90.00
_cell.angle_gamma   90.00
#
_symmetry.space_group_name_H-M   'P 1'
#
loop_
_entity.id
_entity.type
_entity.pdbx_description
1 polymer ?
#
loop_
_entity_poly.entity_id
_entity_poly.type
_entity_poly.pdbx_seq_one_letter_code
_entity_poly.pdbx_strand_id
1 'polypeptide(L)' 'TKEETMSPGELAGLEKLQAYVNSFVPARCVNRAGNSVLDAKGSERLEKRLINTKELLGCKSIVEVKICLGTVRD' A
#
# COMPACT_ATOMS: atom_id res chain seq x y z
N THR A 1 -21.53 18.88 -15.77
CA THR A 1 -20.60 18.39 -14.73
C THR A 1 -21.46 17.78 -13.65
N LYS A 2 -21.65 16.46 -13.66
CA LYS A 2 -22.44 15.80 -12.63
C LYS A 2 -21.51 15.62 -11.44
N GLU A 3 -21.53 16.58 -10.50
CA GLU A 3 -21.07 16.31 -9.14
C GLU A 3 -22.03 15.28 -8.56
N GLU A 4 -21.64 14.01 -8.63
CA GLU A 4 -22.24 12.95 -7.83
C GLU A 4 -21.94 13.28 -6.36
N THR A 5 -22.91 13.89 -5.70
CA THR A 5 -22.83 14.15 -4.26
C THR A 5 -22.87 12.81 -3.55
N MET A 6 -21.70 12.32 -3.13
CA MET A 6 -21.58 11.17 -2.25
C MET A 6 -22.38 11.43 -0.96
N SER A 7 -23.12 10.43 -0.51
CA SER A 7 -23.76 10.48 0.81
C SER A 7 -22.69 10.59 1.91
N PRO A 8 -23.05 11.09 3.11
CA PRO A 8 -22.10 11.14 4.24
C PRO A 8 -21.46 9.78 4.57
N GLY A 9 -22.20 8.69 4.37
CA GLY A 9 -21.70 7.33 4.58
C GLY A 9 -20.66 6.90 3.54
N GLU A 10 -20.86 7.28 2.27
CA GLU A 10 -19.90 7.01 1.19
C GLU A 10 -18.62 7.81 1.35
N LEU A 11 -18.71 9.09 1.75
CA LEU A 11 -17.55 9.91 2.09
C LEU A 11 -16.75 9.29 3.23
N ALA A 12 -17.41 8.90 4.33
CA ALA A 12 -16.75 8.24 5.45
C ALA A 12 -16.10 6.90 5.05
N GLY A 13 -16.73 6.16 4.12
CA GLY A 13 -16.16 4.95 3.53
C GLY A 13 -14.90 5.23 2.71
N LEU A 14 -14.95 6.26 1.85
CA LEU A 14 -13.82 6.70 1.02
C LEU A 14 -12.64 7.18 1.88
N GLU A 15 -12.89 7.98 2.91
CA GLU A 15 -11.86 8.47 3.83
C GLU A 15 -11.16 7.30 4.54
N LYS A 16 -11.92 6.31 5.01
CA LYS A 16 -11.34 5.09 5.61
C LYS A 16 -10.49 4.32 4.61
N LEU A 17 -10.95 4.19 3.36
CA LEU A 17 -10.18 3.52 2.32
C LEU A 17 -8.89 4.28 1.98
N GLN A 18 -8.95 5.61 1.87
CA GLN A 18 -7.76 6.45 1.69
C GLN A 18 -6.79 6.32 2.85
N ALA A 19 -7.26 6.39 4.09
CA ALA A 19 -6.42 6.21 5.28
C ALA A 19 -5.74 4.83 5.30
N TYR A 20 -6.48 3.78 4.93
CA TYR A 20 -5.93 2.43 4.81
C TYR A 20 -4.85 2.34 3.72
N VAL A 21 -5.12 2.87 2.52
CA VAL A 21 -4.14 2.88 1.42
C VAL A 21 -2.90 3.71 1.77
N ASN A 22 -3.08 4.86 2.42
CA ASN A 22 -1.96 5.71 2.84
C ASN A 22 -1.13 5.09 3.97
N SER A 23 -1.66 4.10 4.70
CA SER A 23 -0.89 3.36 5.71
C SER A 23 0.10 2.35 5.12
N PHE A 24 0.02 2.06 3.81
CA PHE A 24 0.99 1.17 3.16
C PHE A 24 2.38 1.80 3.12
N VAL A 25 3.36 1.10 3.68
CA VAL A 25 4.77 1.46 3.57
C VAL A 25 5.28 1.03 2.20
N PRO A 26 5.73 1.96 1.34
CA PRO A 26 6.28 1.59 0.04
C PRO A 26 7.51 0.70 0.19
N ALA A 27 7.67 -0.24 -0.75
CA ALA A 27 8.84 -1.08 -0.79
C ALA A 27 10.07 -0.25 -1.16
N ARG A 28 11.08 -0.22 -0.28
CA ARG A 28 12.36 0.43 -0.60
C ARG A 28 13.22 -0.53 -1.41
N CYS A 29 13.79 -0.04 -2.51
CA CYS A 29 14.85 -0.76 -3.21
C CYS A 29 16.11 -0.69 -2.34
N VAL A 30 16.62 -1.84 -1.91
CA VAL A 30 17.86 -1.91 -1.13
C VAL A 30 18.93 -2.65 -1.93
N ASN A 31 20.18 -2.24 -1.77
CA ASN A 31 21.31 -2.97 -2.34
C ASN A 31 21.62 -4.23 -1.53
N ARG A 32 22.63 -5.01 -1.96
CA ARG A 32 23.03 -6.25 -1.28
C ARG A 32 23.46 -6.05 0.18
N ALA A 33 23.88 -4.85 0.57
CA ALA A 33 24.25 -4.50 1.94
C ALA A 33 23.05 -4.00 2.78
N GLY A 34 21.84 -3.93 2.20
CA GLY A 34 20.63 -3.45 2.87
C GLY A 34 20.44 -1.93 2.84
N ASN A 35 21.32 -1.19 2.14
CA ASN A 35 21.21 0.28 2.06
C ASN A 35 20.23 0.69 0.96
N SER A 36 19.44 1.74 1.21
CA SER A 36 18.51 2.30 0.22
C SER A 36 19.24 2.71 -1.05
N VAL A 37 18.70 2.27 -2.20
CA VAL A 37 19.13 2.71 -3.52
C VAL A 37 18.49 4.06 -3.79
N LEU A 38 19.29 5.06 -4.18
CA LEU A 38 18.79 6.39 -4.51
C LEU A 38 18.53 6.53 -6.02
N ASP A 39 17.61 7.40 -6.39
CA ASP A 39 17.36 7.80 -7.78
C ASP A 39 18.31 8.94 -8.21
N ALA A 40 18.16 9.40 -9.46
CA ALA A 40 19.01 10.47 -10.00
C ALA A 40 18.85 11.82 -9.26
N LYS A 41 17.81 11.99 -8.45
CA LYS A 41 17.55 13.20 -7.64
C LYS A 41 18.01 13.01 -6.19
N GLY A 42 18.54 11.85 -5.82
CA GLY A 42 18.95 11.51 -4.46
C GLY A 42 17.81 11.04 -3.55
N SER A 43 16.61 10.80 -4.09
CA SER A 43 15.48 10.26 -3.34
C SER A 43 15.55 8.74 -3.29
N GLU A 44 15.03 8.10 -2.23
CA GLU A 44 14.95 6.63 -2.19
C GLU A 44 14.14 6.10 -3.37
N ARG A 45 14.70 5.12 -4.10
CA ARG A 45 13.96 4.37 -5.10
C ARG A 45 12.94 3.50 -4.39
N LEU A 46 11.69 3.74 -4.72
CA LEU A 46 10.56 2.93 -4.30
C LEU A 46 10.21 1.95 -5.40
N GLU A 47 9.93 0.72 -5.02
CA GLU A 47 9.48 -0.33 -5.92
C GLU A 47 7.96 -0.42 -5.91
N LYS A 48 7.36 -0.43 -7.10
CA LYS A 48 5.93 -0.71 -7.24
C LYS A 48 5.70 -2.19 -6.97
N ARG A 49 4.92 -2.50 -5.93
CA ARG A 49 4.43 -3.86 -5.70
C ARG A 49 3.02 -4.00 -6.24
N LEU A 50 2.81 -5.06 -7.01
CA LEU A 50 1.46 -5.50 -7.38
C LEU A 50 0.89 -6.30 -6.23
N ILE A 51 -0.33 -5.97 -5.82
CA ILE A 51 -1.04 -6.67 -4.75
C ILE A 51 -2.22 -7.40 -5.38
N ASN A 52 -2.36 -8.70 -5.07
CA ASN A 52 -3.54 -9.46 -5.42
C ASN A 52 -4.69 -9.06 -4.48
N THR A 53 -5.50 -8.10 -4.91
CA THR A 53 -6.61 -7.57 -4.11
C THR A 53 -7.66 -8.63 -3.81
N LYS A 54 -7.84 -9.64 -4.67
CA LYS A 54 -8.77 -10.74 -4.44
C LYS A 54 -8.34 -11.60 -3.25
N GLU A 55 -7.05 -11.94 -3.17
CA GLU A 55 -6.51 -12.67 -2.02
C GLU A 55 -6.51 -11.82 -0.76
N LEU A 56 -6.12 -10.54 -0.86
CA LEU A 56 -6.12 -9.62 0.26
C LEU A 56 -7.51 -9.49 0.92
N LEU A 57 -8.57 -9.41 0.10
CA LEU A 57 -9.95 -9.37 0.58
C LEU A 57 -10.42 -10.70 1.20
N GLY A 58 -9.74 -11.80 0.88
CA GLY A 58 -10.00 -13.12 1.46
C GLY A 58 -9.26 -13.39 2.78
N CYS A 59 -8.33 -12.53 3.19
CA CYS A 59 -7.55 -12.71 4.42
C CYS A 59 -8.44 -12.67 5.67
N LYS A 60 -8.22 -13.63 6.58
CA LYS A 60 -8.94 -13.76 7.85
C LYS A 60 -8.12 -13.31 9.06
N SER A 61 -6.83 -13.01 8.86
CA SER A 61 -5.93 -12.56 9.91
C SER A 61 -4.97 -11.48 9.44
N ILE A 62 -4.49 -10.67 10.38
CA ILE A 62 -3.44 -9.66 10.13
C ILE A 62 -2.15 -10.31 9.59
N VAL A 63 -1.87 -11.56 9.96
CA VAL A 63 -0.69 -12.28 9.47
C VAL A 63 -0.81 -12.57 7.97
N GLU A 64 -1.96 -13.07 7.53
CA GLU A 64 -2.25 -13.29 6.10
C GLU A 64 -2.20 -11.97 5.31
N VAL A 65 -2.78 -10.90 5.86
CA VAL A 65 -2.70 -9.55 5.25
C VAL A 65 -1.23 -9.14 5.07
N LYS A 66 -0.40 -9.31 6.10
CA LYS A 66 1.03 -8.95 6.02
C LYS A 66 1.79 -9.75 4.96
N ILE A 67 1.45 -11.02 4.77
CA ILE A 67 2.01 -11.89 3.72
C ILE A 67 1.57 -11.40 2.34
N CYS A 68 0.28 -11.17 2.11
CA CYS A 68 -0.24 -10.68 0.82
C CYS A 68 0.36 -9.31 0.42
N LEU A 69 0.73 -8.49 1.40
CA LEU A 69 1.39 -7.20 1.19
C LEU A 69 2.93 -7.30 1.08
N GLY A 70 3.51 -8.48 1.32
CA GLY A 70 4.96 -8.70 1.34
C GLY A 70 5.69 -7.90 2.42
N THR A 71 5.02 -7.61 3.54
CA THR A 71 5.60 -6.85 4.67
C THR A 71 6.35 -7.72 5.66
N VAL A 72 6.20 -9.05 5.54
CA VAL A 72 7.08 -10.02 6.19
C VAL A 72 8.34 -10.13 5.33
N ARG A 73 9.49 -9.73 5.88
CA ARG A 73 10.80 -10.05 5.30
C ARG A 73 11.14 -11.49 5.68
N ASP A 74 11.68 -12.25 4.74
CA ASP A 74 12.45 -13.46 5.04
C ASP A 74 13.68 -13.13 5.90
#